data_AF-A0AA42X3P4-F1
#
_entry.id   AF-A0AA42X3P4-F1
#
_cell.length_a   1.000
_cell.length_b   1.000
_cell.length_c   1.000
_cell.angle_alpha   90.00
_cell.angle_beta   90.00
_cell.angle_gamma   90.00
#
_symmetry.space_group_name_H-M   'P 1'
#
loop_
_entity.id
_entity.type
_entity.pdbx_description
1 polymer ?
#
loop_
_entity_poly.entity_id
_entity_poly.type
_entity_poly.pdbx_seq_one_letter_code
_entity_poly.pdbx_strand_id
1 'polypeptide(L)'
;GMIGTRQMERVFQEAEAHGAKVVLVGDPQQLQAIEAGASFRAIAERHGSVEISSIRRQAHDWQRDATRALATGRTHEAITAYGDHGHVHAAETREDARRDLIERWDRDRIADPQASRIILTHTNDEVRSLNEAAREQLQRAGELGRDVSLTVERGARSFADGDRIMFLKNERSLGVKNGTLGTIAHVDKAHMRVSLDDGRQVGFDTKHYAHIDHGYAATIHKAQGMTVDKVHVLATPGLDRHASYVALSRHRETVDLHYGKDDFANQGKLVRTLERERGKDMASDYGRAPEAASLAQPEPQPPHQVQPPHQPQAEPSLQPKRSIFAGLKLNAAPLDRRPAMPSFDKAVQDYAKALQQEQAMRAQGYEPLIEQQQAAQRARDALDALHPQASQDLSAAFGKDRGLIHEAATGESGNAIKQMQAERDMRVAGQQRADRFIADWQSSDSQRQALSRSGDHSASGKVREAMAGMAKGLERDPQLESLLRNRTKELGLSSQSGQSLSQDLQRHLGRSLGRGLGL
;
A
#
# COMPACT_ATOMS: atom_id res chain seq x y z
N GLY A 1 -1.43 15.42 1.35
CA GLY A 1 -0.91 14.99 0.04
C GLY A 1 -1.00 16.07 -1.04
N MET A 2 -2.21 16.48 -1.43
CA MET A 2 -2.43 17.23 -2.68
C MET A 2 -2.37 18.77 -2.62
N ILE A 3 -2.10 19.35 -1.44
CA ILE A 3 -2.05 20.80 -1.24
C ILE A 3 -0.60 21.26 -1.46
N GLY A 4 -0.40 22.26 -2.33
CA GLY A 4 0.91 22.85 -2.56
C GLY A 4 1.37 23.73 -1.39
N THR A 5 2.66 24.10 -1.36
CA THR A 5 3.23 24.88 -0.25
C THR A 5 2.53 26.22 -0.04
N ARG A 6 2.26 26.99 -1.10
CA ARG A 6 1.59 28.30 -1.01
C ARG A 6 0.15 28.23 -0.51
N GLN A 7 -0.58 27.20 -0.93
CA GLN A 7 -1.95 26.99 -0.46
C GLN A 7 -1.97 26.61 1.03
N MET A 8 -1.00 25.78 1.46
CA MET A 8 -0.87 25.39 2.87
C MET A 8 -0.51 26.58 3.76
N GLU A 9 0.40 27.45 3.31
CA GLU A 9 0.76 28.70 3.99
C GLU A 9 -0.48 29.57 4.24
N ARG A 10 -1.31 29.80 3.22
CA ARG A 10 -2.55 30.59 3.36
C ARG A 10 -3.51 30.01 4.40
N VAL A 11 -3.65 28.69 4.45
CA VAL A 11 -4.51 28.02 5.45
C VAL A 11 -3.94 28.22 6.86
N PHE A 12 -2.63 28.12 7.03
CA PHE A 12 -1.99 28.31 8.33
C PHE A 12 -2.05 29.76 8.80
N GLN A 13 -1.84 30.73 7.92
CA GLN A 13 -1.97 32.16 8.26
C GLN A 13 -3.37 32.49 8.78
N GLU A 14 -4.42 32.01 8.11
CA GLU A 14 -5.80 32.23 8.55
C GLU A 14 -6.10 31.53 9.87
N ALA A 15 -5.60 30.31 10.06
CA ALA A 15 -5.78 29.56 11.30
C ALA A 15 -5.06 30.25 12.48
N GLU A 16 -3.83 30.73 12.27
CA GLU A 16 -3.04 31.45 13.26
C GLU A 16 -3.72 32.75 13.67
N ALA A 17 -4.22 33.53 12.69
CA ALA A 17 -4.93 34.79 12.94
C ALA A 17 -6.17 34.62 13.84
N HIS A 18 -6.77 33.44 13.85
CA HIS A 18 -7.97 33.12 14.64
C HIS A 18 -7.69 32.17 15.83
N GLY A 19 -6.42 31.83 16.11
CA GLY A 19 -6.05 30.89 17.17
C GLY A 19 -6.62 29.47 16.96
N ALA A 20 -6.87 29.07 15.72
CA ALA A 20 -7.48 27.80 15.38
C ALA A 20 -6.45 26.67 15.32
N LYS A 21 -6.87 25.46 15.72
CA LYS A 21 -6.08 24.24 15.55
C LYS A 21 -6.27 23.68 14.14
N VAL A 22 -5.17 23.43 13.44
CA VAL A 22 -5.20 22.72 12.15
C VAL A 22 -4.84 21.25 12.34
N VAL A 23 -5.68 20.36 11.81
CA VAL A 23 -5.41 18.92 11.76
C VAL A 23 -5.30 18.51 10.30
N LEU A 24 -4.10 18.09 9.90
CA LEU A 24 -3.85 17.62 8.54
C LEU A 24 -4.11 16.12 8.45
N VAL A 25 -4.90 15.71 7.45
CA VAL A 25 -5.20 14.31 7.17
C VAL A 25 -4.78 14.00 5.74
N GLY A 26 -4.02 12.92 5.57
CA GLY A 26 -3.56 12.49 4.26
C GLY A 26 -2.49 11.42 4.35
N ASP A 27 -2.01 11.00 3.19
CA ASP A 27 -0.99 9.98 3.04
C ASP A 27 0.20 10.60 2.27
N PRO A 28 1.41 10.67 2.86
CA PRO A 28 2.58 11.24 2.19
C PRO A 28 3.12 10.33 1.08
N GLN A 29 2.71 9.06 1.06
CA GLN A 29 3.12 8.05 0.08
C GLN A 29 2.24 8.06 -1.17
N GLN A 30 1.06 8.69 -1.14
CA GLN A 30 0.24 8.89 -2.34
C GLN A 30 0.82 9.97 -3.25
N LEU A 31 0.17 10.17 -4.39
CA LEU A 31 0.52 11.23 -5.35
C LEU A 31 0.70 12.58 -4.64
N GLN A 32 1.75 13.26 -5.07
CA GLN A 32 2.11 14.57 -4.58
C GLN A 32 1.23 15.65 -5.23
N ALA A 33 1.13 16.80 -4.57
CA ALA A 33 0.45 17.97 -5.11
C ALA A 33 0.92 18.26 -6.54
N ILE A 34 0.06 18.83 -7.39
CA ILE A 34 0.49 19.29 -8.72
C ILE A 34 1.37 20.55 -8.57
N GLU A 35 0.99 21.46 -7.67
CA GLU A 35 1.77 22.64 -7.30
C GLU A 35 3.10 22.30 -6.61
N ALA A 36 4.05 23.22 -6.63
CA ALA A 36 5.39 23.00 -6.10
C ALA A 36 5.41 22.70 -4.58
N GLY A 37 6.39 21.88 -4.19
CA GLY A 37 6.68 21.48 -2.82
C GLY A 37 5.90 20.25 -2.33
N ALA A 38 6.38 19.71 -1.21
CA ALA A 38 5.83 18.57 -0.49
C ALA A 38 5.54 18.95 0.98
N SER A 39 4.81 20.05 1.20
CA SER A 39 4.52 20.61 2.53
C SER A 39 3.97 19.59 3.52
N PHE A 40 3.02 18.75 3.08
CA PHE A 40 2.45 17.70 3.92
C PHE A 40 3.50 16.66 4.37
N ARG A 41 4.39 16.22 3.47
CA ARG A 41 5.49 15.29 3.80
C ARG A 41 6.45 15.95 4.79
N ALA A 42 6.88 17.17 4.51
CA ALA A 42 7.82 17.90 5.36
C ALA A 42 7.29 18.13 6.77
N ILE A 43 5.99 18.43 6.92
CA ILE A 43 5.36 18.58 8.23
C ILE A 43 5.29 17.25 8.97
N ALA A 44 4.89 16.17 8.28
CA ALA A 44 4.81 14.83 8.87
C ALA A 44 6.18 14.32 9.34
N GLU A 45 7.25 14.54 8.57
CA GLU A 45 8.61 14.15 8.93
C GLU A 45 9.18 14.99 10.10
N ARG A 46 8.91 16.30 10.13
CA ARG A 46 9.47 17.21 11.16
C ARG A 46 8.76 17.15 12.50
N HIS A 47 7.44 17.03 12.48
CA HIS A 47 6.60 17.11 13.69
C HIS A 47 6.06 15.74 14.12
N GLY A 48 6.33 14.68 13.34
CA GLY A 48 5.73 13.37 13.52
C GLY A 48 4.28 13.33 13.04
N SER A 49 3.73 12.12 12.97
CA SER A 49 2.34 11.89 12.62
C SER A 49 1.82 10.61 13.28
N VAL A 50 0.49 10.47 13.34
CA VAL A 50 -0.17 9.24 13.76
C VAL A 50 -0.64 8.52 12.50
N GLU A 51 -0.23 7.27 12.34
CA GLU A 51 -0.57 6.46 11.17
C GLU A 51 -1.70 5.47 11.46
N ILE A 52 -2.64 5.36 10.52
CA ILE A 52 -3.69 4.33 10.54
C ILE A 52 -3.22 3.18 9.63
N SER A 53 -2.76 2.09 10.24
CA SER A 53 -2.18 0.95 9.53
C SER A 53 -3.21 -0.10 9.08
N SER A 54 -4.47 0.02 9.51
CA SER A 54 -5.53 -0.94 9.18
C SER A 54 -6.11 -0.68 7.79
N ILE A 55 -5.82 -1.55 6.83
CA ILE A 55 -6.39 -1.50 5.47
C ILE A 55 -7.76 -2.16 5.49
N ARG A 56 -8.81 -1.48 5.01
CA ARG A 56 -10.19 -2.04 5.01
C ARG A 56 -10.76 -2.25 3.61
N ARG A 57 -10.08 -1.78 2.57
CA ARG A 57 -10.59 -1.73 1.19
C ARG A 57 -10.54 -3.10 0.51
N GLN A 58 -9.38 -3.75 0.55
CA GLN A 58 -9.17 -5.05 -0.07
C GLN A 58 -9.80 -6.17 0.75
N ALA A 59 -10.46 -7.12 0.07
CA ALA A 59 -11.18 -8.23 0.70
C ALA A 59 -10.23 -9.33 1.22
N HIS A 60 -9.14 -9.60 0.51
CA HIS A 60 -8.22 -10.68 0.83
C HIS A 60 -6.99 -10.18 1.60
N ASP A 61 -6.53 -10.94 2.60
CA ASP A 61 -5.40 -10.52 3.45
C ASP A 61 -4.10 -10.34 2.66
N TRP A 62 -3.82 -11.21 1.68
CA TRP A 62 -2.64 -11.06 0.82
C TRP A 62 -2.63 -9.74 0.03
N GLN A 63 -3.80 -9.25 -0.39
CA GLN A 63 -3.92 -7.95 -1.09
C GLN A 63 -3.71 -6.78 -0.13
N ARG A 64 -4.12 -6.94 1.13
CA ARG A 64 -3.88 -5.95 2.18
C ARG A 64 -2.38 -5.88 2.48
N ASP A 65 -1.70 -7.02 2.53
CA ASP A 65 -0.26 -7.08 2.72
C ASP A 65 0.51 -6.53 1.52
N ALA A 66 0.11 -6.85 0.29
CA ALA A 66 0.67 -6.25 -0.93
C ALA A 66 0.45 -4.72 -0.97
N THR A 67 -0.73 -4.25 -0.58
CA THR A 67 -1.02 -2.80 -0.48
C THR A 67 -0.17 -2.13 0.59
N ARG A 68 0.07 -2.79 1.74
CA ARG A 68 0.99 -2.31 2.77
C ARG A 68 2.42 -2.25 2.25
N ALA A 69 2.85 -3.27 1.51
CA ALA A 69 4.17 -3.31 0.89
C ALA A 69 4.36 -2.11 -0.06
N LEU A 70 3.38 -1.81 -0.93
CA LEU A 70 3.38 -0.61 -1.78
C LEU A 70 3.49 0.68 -0.96
N ALA A 71 2.68 0.84 0.08
CA ALA A 71 2.69 2.04 0.93
C ALA A 71 4.05 2.25 1.63
N THR A 72 4.71 1.16 2.02
CA THR A 72 6.03 1.20 2.69
C THR A 72 7.21 1.16 1.72
N GLY A 73 6.98 1.29 0.40
CA GLY A 73 8.03 1.31 -0.62
C GLY A 73 8.60 -0.06 -1.00
N ARG A 74 8.10 -1.16 -0.42
CA ARG A 74 8.43 -2.54 -0.77
C ARG A 74 7.67 -2.98 -2.02
N THR A 75 7.82 -2.22 -3.10
CA THR A 75 7.04 -2.42 -4.34
C THR A 75 7.36 -3.77 -4.95
N HIS A 76 8.62 -4.23 -4.92
CA HIS A 76 8.99 -5.58 -5.34
C HIS A 76 8.11 -6.67 -4.71
N GLU A 77 7.94 -6.65 -3.38
CA GLU A 77 7.12 -7.64 -2.66
C GLU A 77 5.67 -7.63 -3.15
N ALA A 78 5.11 -6.44 -3.36
CA ALA A 78 3.74 -6.30 -3.86
C ALA A 78 3.58 -6.82 -5.29
N ILE A 79 4.48 -6.45 -6.20
CA ILE A 79 4.43 -6.91 -7.60
C ILE A 79 4.64 -8.42 -7.69
N THR A 80 5.53 -8.99 -6.87
CA THR A 80 5.70 -10.45 -6.77
C THR A 80 4.42 -11.10 -6.26
N ALA A 81 3.80 -10.60 -5.18
CA ALA A 81 2.55 -11.13 -4.67
C ALA A 81 1.42 -11.10 -5.73
N TYR A 82 1.23 -9.98 -6.42
CA TYR A 82 0.26 -9.93 -7.54
C TYR A 82 0.65 -10.90 -8.66
N GLY A 83 1.93 -11.04 -8.99
CA GLY A 83 2.41 -11.98 -10.00
C GLY A 83 2.13 -13.44 -9.64
N ASP A 84 2.40 -13.84 -8.40
CA ASP A 84 2.17 -15.21 -7.89
C ASP A 84 0.67 -15.57 -7.90
N HIS A 85 -0.20 -14.57 -7.74
CA HIS A 85 -1.65 -14.69 -7.86
C HIS A 85 -2.18 -14.51 -9.29
N GLY A 86 -1.30 -14.38 -10.30
CA GLY A 86 -1.71 -14.30 -11.71
C GLY A 86 -2.28 -12.95 -12.15
N HIS A 87 -1.95 -11.88 -11.43
CA HIS A 87 -2.43 -10.51 -11.66
C HIS A 87 -1.38 -9.59 -12.31
N VAL A 88 -0.25 -10.14 -12.77
CA VAL A 88 0.78 -9.39 -13.52
C VAL A 88 0.94 -10.06 -14.89
N HIS A 89 0.71 -9.27 -15.95
CA HIS A 89 0.62 -9.73 -17.32
C HIS A 89 1.65 -9.02 -18.18
N ALA A 90 2.56 -9.81 -18.76
CA ALA A 90 3.57 -9.32 -19.70
C ALA A 90 3.15 -9.67 -21.13
N ALA A 91 3.24 -8.71 -22.04
CA ALA A 91 3.11 -8.93 -23.47
C ALA A 91 4.39 -8.53 -24.21
N GLU A 92 4.55 -8.92 -25.47
CA GLU A 92 5.76 -8.60 -26.24
C GLU A 92 5.91 -7.10 -26.46
N THR A 93 4.82 -6.41 -26.79
CA THR A 93 4.79 -4.95 -26.98
C THR A 93 3.78 -4.26 -26.08
N ARG A 94 3.89 -2.94 -25.92
CA ARG A 94 2.87 -2.14 -25.22
C ARG A 94 1.51 -2.25 -25.91
N GLU A 95 1.49 -2.29 -27.24
CA GLU A 95 0.26 -2.43 -28.01
C GLU A 95 -0.41 -3.79 -27.78
N ASP A 96 0.38 -4.87 -27.69
CA ASP A 96 -0.13 -6.19 -27.29
C ASP A 96 -0.68 -6.16 -25.87
N ALA A 97 0.05 -5.55 -24.93
CA ALA A 97 -0.43 -5.41 -23.55
C ALA A 97 -1.74 -4.62 -23.47
N ARG A 98 -1.91 -3.60 -24.32
CA ARG A 98 -3.16 -2.83 -24.43
C ARG A 98 -4.31 -3.71 -24.92
N ARG A 99 -4.10 -4.48 -25.98
CA ARG A 99 -5.12 -5.39 -26.52
C ARG A 99 -5.52 -6.44 -25.48
N ASP A 100 -4.54 -7.13 -24.89
CA ASP A 100 -4.77 -8.18 -23.89
C ASP A 100 -5.48 -7.62 -22.64
N LEU A 101 -5.16 -6.39 -22.24
CA LEU A 101 -5.86 -5.65 -21.19
C LEU A 101 -7.34 -5.45 -21.54
N ILE A 102 -7.64 -4.93 -22.73
CA ILE A 102 -9.01 -4.67 -23.17
C ILE A 102 -9.82 -5.97 -23.25
N GLU A 103 -9.23 -7.07 -23.74
CA GLU A 103 -9.90 -8.38 -23.76
C GLU A 103 -10.22 -8.91 -22.36
N ARG A 104 -9.32 -8.72 -21.38
CA ARG A 104 -9.58 -9.10 -19.98
C ARG A 104 -10.63 -8.22 -19.35
N TRP A 105 -10.53 -6.91 -19.55
CA TRP A 105 -11.51 -5.94 -19.08
C TRP A 105 -12.92 -6.25 -19.62
N ASP A 106 -13.04 -6.61 -20.90
CA ASP A 106 -14.32 -6.95 -21.51
C ASP A 106 -14.90 -8.27 -20.94
N ARG A 107 -14.03 -9.27 -20.73
CA ARG A 107 -14.41 -10.51 -20.05
C ARG A 107 -14.92 -10.26 -18.64
N ASP A 108 -14.24 -9.41 -17.87
CA ASP A 108 -14.64 -9.04 -16.52
C ASP A 108 -15.96 -8.26 -16.49
N ARG A 109 -16.16 -7.39 -17.49
CA ARG A 109 -17.39 -6.64 -17.69
C ARG A 109 -18.59 -7.54 -17.97
N ILE A 110 -18.40 -8.59 -18.78
CA ILE A 110 -19.45 -9.57 -19.10
C ILE A 110 -19.71 -10.50 -17.92
N ALA A 111 -18.65 -10.97 -17.24
CA ALA A 111 -18.76 -11.92 -16.13
C ALA A 111 -19.45 -11.32 -14.90
N ASP A 112 -19.19 -10.04 -14.62
CA ASP A 112 -19.86 -9.32 -13.54
C ASP A 112 -20.18 -7.88 -13.99
N PRO A 113 -21.36 -7.66 -14.59
CA PRO A 113 -21.76 -6.35 -15.10
C PRO A 113 -21.93 -5.28 -14.01
N GLN A 114 -22.25 -5.68 -12.78
CA GLN A 114 -22.57 -4.77 -11.69
C GLN A 114 -21.32 -4.26 -10.96
N ALA A 115 -20.21 -5.01 -11.02
CA ALA A 115 -18.94 -4.55 -10.45
C ALA A 115 -18.48 -3.21 -11.06
N SER A 116 -18.05 -2.29 -10.21
CA SER A 116 -17.41 -1.06 -10.66
C SER A 116 -16.01 -1.37 -11.20
N ARG A 117 -15.65 -0.77 -12.34
CA ARG A 117 -14.37 -1.03 -13.03
C ARG A 117 -13.78 0.21 -13.67
N ILE A 118 -12.45 0.28 -13.71
CA ILE A 118 -11.71 1.34 -14.41
C ILE A 118 -10.36 0.87 -14.91
N ILE A 119 -9.93 1.42 -16.04
CA ILE A 119 -8.57 1.26 -16.56
C ILE A 119 -7.72 2.48 -16.17
N LEU A 120 -6.54 2.26 -15.61
CA LEU A 120 -5.62 3.31 -15.18
C LEU A 120 -4.32 3.27 -15.96
N THR A 121 -3.83 4.45 -16.34
CA THR A 121 -2.51 4.62 -16.95
C THR A 121 -1.93 6.01 -16.62
N HIS A 122 -0.71 6.29 -17.07
CA HIS A 122 0.01 7.50 -16.71
C HIS A 122 -0.34 8.71 -17.59
N THR A 123 -0.44 8.55 -18.92
CA THR A 123 -0.53 9.67 -19.88
C THR A 123 -1.93 9.83 -20.47
N ASN A 124 -2.27 11.05 -20.88
CA ASN A 124 -3.57 11.31 -21.53
C ASN A 124 -3.69 10.64 -22.91
N ASP A 125 -2.58 10.44 -23.62
CA ASP A 125 -2.59 9.77 -24.92
C ASP A 125 -2.93 8.29 -24.77
N GLU A 126 -2.33 7.60 -23.79
CA GLU A 126 -2.68 6.21 -23.48
C GLU A 126 -4.13 6.10 -22.99
N VAL A 127 -4.60 7.05 -22.18
CA VAL A 127 -6.02 7.11 -21.78
C VAL A 127 -6.95 7.23 -22.98
N ARG A 128 -6.57 8.01 -24.00
CA ARG A 128 -7.38 8.15 -25.22
C ARG A 128 -7.43 6.83 -25.97
N SER A 129 -6.28 6.21 -26.24
CA SER A 129 -6.20 4.94 -26.95
C SER A 129 -6.97 3.81 -26.22
N LEU A 130 -6.89 3.78 -24.89
CA LEU A 130 -7.62 2.79 -24.08
C LEU A 130 -9.14 3.03 -24.08
N ASN A 131 -9.58 4.29 -24.02
CA ASN A 131 -11.01 4.61 -24.12
C ASN A 131 -11.57 4.25 -25.51
N GLU A 132 -10.83 4.55 -26.58
CA GLU A 132 -11.21 4.20 -27.95
C GLU A 132 -11.28 2.68 -28.12
N ALA A 133 -10.27 1.93 -27.69
CA ALA A 133 -10.26 0.47 -27.77
C ALA A 133 -11.39 -0.19 -26.95
N ALA A 134 -11.66 0.32 -25.74
CA ALA A 134 -12.77 -0.16 -24.91
C ALA A 134 -14.13 0.11 -25.58
N ARG A 135 -14.31 1.31 -26.14
CA ARG A 135 -15.54 1.69 -26.85
C ARG A 135 -15.76 0.85 -28.10
N GLU A 136 -14.71 0.64 -28.90
CA GLU A 136 -14.77 -0.22 -30.10
C GLU A 136 -15.23 -1.64 -29.76
N GLN A 137 -14.81 -2.18 -28.61
CA GLN A 137 -15.25 -3.49 -28.15
C GLN A 137 -16.77 -3.53 -27.91
N LEU A 138 -17.34 -2.51 -27.26
CA LEU A 138 -18.79 -2.41 -27.05
C LEU A 138 -19.54 -2.16 -28.38
N GLN A 139 -18.96 -1.39 -29.30
CA GLN A 139 -19.54 -1.19 -30.64
C GLN A 139 -19.60 -2.50 -31.42
N ARG A 140 -18.52 -3.30 -31.42
CA ARG A 140 -18.49 -4.62 -32.07
C ARG A 140 -19.50 -5.59 -31.45
N ALA A 141 -19.73 -5.49 -30.15
CA ALA A 141 -20.74 -6.28 -29.44
C ALA A 141 -22.19 -5.79 -29.69
N GLY A 142 -22.38 -4.64 -30.35
CA GLY A 142 -23.70 -4.05 -30.59
C GLY A 142 -24.37 -3.50 -29.34
N GLU A 143 -23.59 -3.19 -28.30
CA GLU A 143 -24.09 -2.71 -27.00
C GLU A 143 -24.22 -1.19 -26.92
N LEU A 144 -23.75 -0.46 -27.93
CA LEU A 144 -23.87 0.98 -28.02
C LEU A 144 -24.95 1.39 -29.03
N GLY A 145 -25.62 2.51 -28.72
CA GLY A 145 -26.54 3.18 -29.62
C GLY A 145 -25.86 3.82 -30.82
N ARG A 146 -26.59 4.70 -31.52
CA ARG A 146 -26.04 5.45 -32.66
C ARG A 146 -25.05 6.50 -32.18
N ASP A 147 -23.94 6.63 -32.90
CA ASP A 147 -22.94 7.68 -32.64
C ASP A 147 -23.52 9.07 -32.86
N VAL A 148 -23.34 9.92 -31.85
CA VAL A 148 -23.64 11.35 -31.83
C VAL A 148 -22.33 12.10 -31.64
N SER A 149 -21.89 12.80 -32.68
CA SER A 149 -20.70 13.64 -32.62
C SER A 149 -21.00 14.98 -31.93
N LEU A 150 -20.24 15.26 -30.88
CA LEU A 150 -20.33 16.47 -30.07
C LEU A 150 -18.96 17.15 -29.98
N THR A 151 -18.95 18.48 -29.90
CA THR A 151 -17.75 19.24 -29.56
C THR A 151 -17.74 19.43 -28.05
N VAL A 152 -16.83 18.74 -27.36
CA VAL A 152 -16.61 18.88 -25.93
C VAL A 152 -15.35 19.72 -25.67
N GLU A 153 -15.08 20.07 -24.41
CA GLU A 153 -13.93 20.91 -24.01
C GLU A 153 -12.59 20.42 -24.60
N ARG A 154 -12.42 19.10 -24.71
CA ARG A 154 -11.20 18.46 -25.21
C ARG A 154 -11.20 18.18 -26.71
N GLY A 155 -12.13 18.77 -27.45
CA GLY A 155 -12.28 18.62 -28.90
C GLY A 155 -13.48 17.79 -29.31
N ALA A 156 -13.54 17.44 -30.59
CA ALA A 156 -14.62 16.63 -31.14
C ALA A 156 -14.54 15.18 -30.62
N ARG A 157 -15.67 14.64 -30.18
CA ARG A 157 -15.84 13.28 -29.66
C ARG A 157 -17.19 12.74 -30.14
N SER A 158 -17.26 11.43 -30.39
CA SER A 158 -18.52 10.73 -30.61
C SER A 158 -18.91 9.99 -29.34
N PHE A 159 -20.19 10.10 -28.96
CA PHE A 159 -20.80 9.40 -27.86
C PHE A 159 -22.03 8.65 -28.35
N ALA A 160 -22.44 7.60 -27.65
CA ALA A 160 -23.64 6.83 -27.93
C ALA A 160 -24.39 6.50 -26.63
N ASP A 161 -25.67 6.15 -26.75
CA ASP A 161 -26.41 5.56 -25.63
C ASP A 161 -25.66 4.30 -25.16
N GLY A 162 -25.48 4.16 -23.84
CA GLY A 162 -24.68 3.10 -23.23
C GLY A 162 -23.21 3.46 -23.00
N ASP A 163 -22.70 4.57 -23.54
CA ASP A 163 -21.29 4.94 -23.34
C ASP A 163 -20.99 5.29 -21.88
N ARG A 164 -19.82 4.86 -21.41
CA ARG A 164 -19.27 5.28 -20.11
C ARG A 164 -18.59 6.64 -20.24
N ILE A 165 -18.91 7.58 -19.36
CA ILE A 165 -18.29 8.92 -19.34
C ILE A 165 -17.75 9.32 -17.96
N MET A 166 -16.85 10.30 -17.98
CA MET A 166 -16.32 10.98 -16.81
C MET A 166 -16.58 12.48 -16.89
N PHE A 167 -17.09 13.06 -15.80
CA PHE A 167 -17.21 14.50 -15.62
C PHE A 167 -15.84 15.10 -15.26
N LEU A 168 -15.44 16.16 -15.96
CA LEU A 168 -14.10 16.78 -15.82
C LEU A 168 -14.11 18.09 -15.02
N LYS A 169 -15.27 18.62 -14.67
CA LYS A 169 -15.43 19.86 -13.91
C LYS A 169 -16.49 19.68 -12.82
N ASN A 170 -16.32 20.39 -11.72
CA ASN A 170 -17.35 20.45 -10.69
C ASN A 170 -18.50 21.31 -11.20
N GLU A 171 -19.73 20.82 -11.08
CA GLU A 171 -20.93 21.58 -11.39
C GLU A 171 -21.98 21.34 -10.30
N ARG A 172 -22.21 22.36 -9.47
CA ARG A 172 -23.07 22.26 -8.29
C ARG A 172 -24.53 22.04 -8.66
N SER A 173 -24.98 22.67 -9.75
CA SER A 173 -26.37 22.54 -10.23
C SER A 173 -26.70 21.10 -10.66
N LEU A 174 -25.74 20.39 -11.23
CA LEU A 174 -25.85 18.98 -11.60
C LEU A 174 -25.48 18.02 -10.44
N GLY A 175 -24.90 18.56 -9.35
CA GLY A 175 -24.39 17.77 -8.23
C GLY A 175 -23.27 16.80 -8.64
N VAL A 176 -22.47 17.16 -9.66
CA VAL A 176 -21.35 16.36 -10.16
C VAL A 176 -20.01 16.99 -9.78
N LYS A 177 -19.01 16.15 -9.56
CA LYS A 177 -17.64 16.56 -9.26
C LYS A 177 -16.71 16.08 -10.38
N ASN A 178 -15.55 16.72 -10.51
CA ASN A 178 -14.48 16.23 -11.38
C ASN A 178 -14.08 14.81 -10.94
N GLY A 179 -14.11 13.87 -11.87
CA GLY A 179 -13.89 12.43 -11.62
C GLY A 179 -15.17 11.63 -11.38
N THR A 180 -16.35 12.26 -11.30
CA THR A 180 -17.62 11.52 -11.26
C THR A 180 -17.80 10.69 -12.54
N LEU A 181 -18.17 9.42 -12.39
CA LEU A 181 -18.43 8.49 -13.48
C LEU A 181 -19.94 8.24 -13.64
N GLY A 182 -20.34 7.93 -14.87
CA GLY A 182 -21.69 7.53 -15.17
C GLY A 182 -21.82 6.93 -16.56
N THR A 183 -22.98 6.38 -16.86
CA THR A 183 -23.31 5.76 -18.14
C THR A 183 -24.39 6.59 -18.84
N ILE A 184 -24.19 6.90 -20.11
CA ILE A 184 -25.14 7.65 -20.91
C ILE A 184 -26.40 6.82 -21.07
N ALA A 185 -27.50 7.31 -20.49
CA ALA A 185 -28.82 6.73 -20.68
C ALA A 185 -29.46 7.22 -21.98
N HIS A 186 -29.15 8.46 -22.39
CA HIS A 186 -29.55 9.00 -23.68
C HIS A 186 -28.65 10.16 -24.11
N VAL A 187 -28.29 10.23 -25.39
CA VAL A 187 -27.58 11.36 -25.99
C VAL A 187 -28.19 11.78 -27.34
N ASP A 188 -28.37 13.09 -27.49
CA ASP A 188 -28.62 13.74 -28.78
C ASP A 188 -27.67 14.94 -28.96
N LYS A 189 -27.83 15.70 -30.04
CA LYS A 189 -26.94 16.83 -30.38
C LYS A 189 -27.00 18.00 -29.38
N ALA A 190 -28.04 18.08 -28.58
CA ALA A 190 -28.27 19.15 -27.62
C ALA A 190 -28.23 18.63 -26.18
N HIS A 191 -28.92 17.52 -25.88
CA HIS A 191 -29.12 17.04 -24.51
C HIS A 191 -28.43 15.70 -24.27
N MET A 192 -27.93 15.54 -23.05
CA MET A 192 -27.38 14.28 -22.56
C MET A 192 -28.02 13.94 -21.21
N ARG A 193 -28.46 12.69 -21.05
CA ARG A 193 -28.90 12.11 -19.79
C ARG A 193 -27.95 11.00 -19.38
N VAL A 194 -27.50 11.05 -18.14
CA VAL A 194 -26.46 10.16 -17.60
C VAL A 194 -26.95 9.58 -16.29
N SER A 195 -26.87 8.25 -16.17
CA SER A 195 -27.04 7.52 -14.92
C SER A 195 -25.70 7.45 -14.21
N LEU A 196 -25.58 8.15 -13.07
CA LEU A 196 -24.37 8.16 -12.25
C LEU A 196 -24.25 6.87 -11.44
N ASP A 197 -23.03 6.53 -11.03
CA ASP A 197 -22.76 5.34 -10.20
C ASP A 197 -23.39 5.40 -8.81
N ASP A 198 -23.71 6.60 -8.33
CA ASP A 198 -24.42 6.79 -7.06
C ASP A 198 -25.94 6.60 -7.18
N GLY A 199 -26.42 6.19 -8.37
CA GLY A 199 -27.83 5.92 -8.67
C GLY A 199 -28.63 7.15 -9.10
N ARG A 200 -28.06 8.36 -9.06
CA ARG A 200 -28.75 9.57 -9.54
C ARG A 200 -28.76 9.61 -11.07
N GLN A 201 -29.78 10.26 -11.63
CA GLN A 201 -29.78 10.64 -13.03
C GLN A 201 -29.54 12.14 -13.16
N VAL A 202 -28.69 12.52 -14.11
CA VAL A 202 -28.40 13.92 -14.43
C VAL A 202 -28.67 14.17 -15.90
N GLY A 203 -29.37 15.26 -16.20
CA GLY A 203 -29.64 15.73 -17.55
C GLY A 203 -29.04 17.11 -17.74
N PHE A 204 -28.36 17.34 -18.86
CA PHE A 204 -27.80 18.65 -19.18
C PHE A 204 -27.77 18.92 -20.68
N ASP A 205 -27.75 20.20 -21.03
CA ASP A 205 -27.47 20.65 -22.40
C ASP A 205 -25.96 20.73 -22.59
N THR A 206 -25.46 20.08 -23.63
CA THR A 206 -24.03 20.00 -23.97
C THR A 206 -23.42 21.37 -24.28
N LYS A 207 -24.24 22.37 -24.65
CA LYS A 207 -23.80 23.77 -24.81
C LYS A 207 -23.50 24.45 -23.47
N HIS A 208 -24.24 24.10 -22.42
CA HIS A 208 -24.03 24.67 -21.09
C HIS A 208 -22.98 23.90 -20.29
N TYR A 209 -22.80 22.61 -20.58
CA TYR A 209 -21.80 21.79 -19.93
C TYR A 209 -21.12 20.83 -20.91
N ALA A 210 -19.90 21.19 -21.31
CA ALA A 210 -19.07 20.43 -22.27
C ALA A 210 -17.85 19.74 -21.63
N HIS A 211 -17.77 19.72 -20.29
CA HIS A 211 -16.61 19.18 -19.56
C HIS A 211 -16.79 17.68 -19.26
N ILE A 212 -16.86 16.88 -20.33
CA ILE A 212 -16.99 15.41 -20.29
C ILE A 212 -15.97 14.75 -21.22
N ASP A 213 -15.62 13.50 -20.94
CA ASP A 213 -14.83 12.61 -21.80
C ASP A 213 -15.27 11.17 -21.57
N HIS A 214 -14.77 10.22 -22.37
CA HIS A 214 -15.00 8.80 -22.10
C HIS A 214 -14.43 8.38 -20.74
N GLY A 215 -15.13 7.47 -20.07
CA GLY A 215 -14.89 7.08 -18.68
C GLY A 215 -14.46 5.63 -18.50
N TYR A 216 -14.05 4.93 -19.56
CA TYR A 216 -13.52 3.56 -19.46
C TYR A 216 -12.10 3.55 -18.87
N ALA A 217 -11.29 4.52 -19.28
CA ALA A 217 -9.92 4.71 -18.82
C ALA A 217 -9.69 6.12 -18.26
N ALA A 218 -8.78 6.24 -17.29
CA ALA A 218 -8.40 7.50 -16.67
C ALA A 218 -6.92 7.54 -16.30
N THR A 219 -6.38 8.75 -16.12
CA THR A 219 -5.04 8.89 -15.57
C THR A 219 -5.05 8.54 -14.09
N ILE A 220 -3.94 7.98 -13.58
CA ILE A 220 -3.81 7.62 -12.16
C ILE A 220 -4.07 8.81 -11.23
N HIS A 221 -3.69 10.03 -11.64
CA HIS A 221 -4.00 11.27 -10.91
C HIS A 221 -5.51 11.51 -10.74
N LYS A 222 -6.32 11.20 -11.76
CA LYS A 222 -7.78 11.35 -11.69
C LYS A 222 -8.45 10.27 -10.84
N ALA A 223 -7.79 9.12 -10.66
CA ALA A 223 -8.27 8.04 -9.81
C ALA A 223 -7.90 8.22 -8.32
N GLN A 224 -7.22 9.31 -7.95
CA GLN A 224 -6.88 9.54 -6.55
C GLN A 224 -8.13 9.71 -5.68
N GLY A 225 -8.21 8.93 -4.61
CA GLY A 225 -9.38 8.88 -3.73
C GLY A 225 -10.51 8.01 -4.26
N MET A 226 -10.42 7.51 -5.49
CA MET A 226 -11.37 6.54 -6.05
C MET A 226 -11.21 5.18 -5.37
N THR A 227 -12.30 4.42 -5.31
CA THR A 227 -12.32 3.00 -4.96
C THR A 227 -13.31 2.31 -5.88
N VAL A 228 -12.85 1.31 -6.62
CA VAL A 228 -13.66 0.48 -7.51
C VAL A 228 -13.40 -0.99 -7.21
N ASP A 229 -14.25 -1.88 -7.71
CA ASP A 229 -14.12 -3.31 -7.43
C ASP A 229 -12.97 -3.92 -8.22
N LYS A 230 -12.91 -3.62 -9.52
CA LYS A 230 -11.89 -4.14 -10.45
C LYS A 230 -11.07 -3.02 -11.10
N VAL A 231 -9.75 -3.18 -11.16
CA VAL A 231 -8.84 -2.20 -11.78
C VAL A 231 -7.93 -2.89 -12.78
N HIS A 232 -7.80 -2.34 -13.98
CA HIS A 232 -6.71 -2.72 -14.89
C HIS A 232 -5.71 -1.57 -14.97
N VAL A 233 -4.42 -1.86 -14.85
CA VAL A 233 -3.36 -0.85 -14.92
C VAL A 233 -2.47 -1.16 -16.11
N LEU A 234 -2.34 -0.22 -17.04
CA LEU A 234 -1.29 -0.28 -18.08
C LEU A 234 -0.04 0.43 -17.56
N ALA A 235 1.02 -0.33 -17.33
CA ALA A 235 2.30 0.21 -16.90
C ALA A 235 3.00 0.92 -18.07
N THR A 236 3.57 2.09 -17.80
CA THR A 236 4.42 2.81 -18.76
C THR A 236 5.68 3.32 -18.06
N PRO A 237 6.79 3.57 -18.78
CA PRO A 237 8.05 4.01 -18.17
C PRO A 237 7.99 5.33 -17.38
N GLY A 238 6.90 6.09 -17.53
CA GLY A 238 6.64 7.31 -16.77
C GLY A 238 6.19 7.08 -15.33
N LEU A 239 5.77 5.86 -14.98
CA LEU A 239 5.36 5.52 -13.62
C LEU A 239 6.52 5.62 -12.62
N ASP A 240 6.14 5.83 -11.36
CA ASP A 240 7.02 5.93 -10.21
C ASP A 240 6.36 5.27 -8.99
N ARG A 241 7.02 5.34 -7.83
CA ARG A 241 6.54 4.77 -6.57
C ARG A 241 5.15 5.26 -6.16
N HIS A 242 4.93 6.56 -6.22
CA HIS A 242 3.67 7.18 -5.78
C HIS A 242 2.51 6.83 -6.72
N ALA A 243 2.74 6.90 -8.03
CA ALA A 243 1.75 6.54 -9.03
C ALA A 243 1.42 5.04 -8.97
N SER A 244 2.42 4.18 -8.77
CA SER A 244 2.23 2.73 -8.65
C SER A 244 1.40 2.37 -7.41
N TYR A 245 1.73 2.93 -6.26
CA TYR A 245 0.94 2.75 -5.04
C TYR A 245 -0.49 3.25 -5.22
N VAL A 246 -0.68 4.44 -5.81
CA VAL A 246 -2.03 4.93 -6.07
C VAL A 246 -2.78 4.00 -7.02
N ALA A 247 -2.21 3.61 -8.16
CA ALA A 247 -2.89 2.79 -9.16
C ALA A 247 -3.28 1.41 -8.62
N LEU A 248 -2.34 0.72 -7.99
CA LEU A 248 -2.52 -0.65 -7.54
C LEU A 248 -3.40 -0.76 -6.28
N SER A 249 -3.57 0.32 -5.50
CA SER A 249 -4.39 0.29 -4.29
C SER A 249 -5.88 0.65 -4.50
N ARG A 250 -6.35 0.96 -5.73
CA ARG A 250 -7.75 1.43 -5.95
C ARG A 250 -8.81 0.32 -5.97
N HIS A 251 -8.41 -0.94 -6.09
CA HIS A 251 -9.32 -2.08 -6.15
C HIS A 251 -9.88 -2.48 -4.78
N ARG A 252 -11.11 -3.03 -4.76
CA ARG A 252 -11.65 -3.80 -3.63
C ARG A 252 -11.45 -5.31 -3.83
N GLU A 253 -11.60 -5.78 -5.07
CA GLU A 253 -11.59 -7.21 -5.41
C GLU A 253 -10.36 -7.60 -6.21
N THR A 254 -10.10 -6.97 -7.36
CA THR A 254 -8.97 -7.36 -8.22
C THR A 254 -8.27 -6.15 -8.83
N VAL A 255 -6.95 -6.27 -8.97
CA VAL A 255 -6.16 -5.37 -9.81
C VAL A 255 -5.27 -6.20 -10.72
N ASP A 256 -5.29 -5.91 -12.02
CA ASP A 256 -4.44 -6.56 -13.01
C ASP A 256 -3.47 -5.54 -13.62
N LEU A 257 -2.18 -5.82 -13.51
CA LEU A 257 -1.09 -5.00 -14.03
C LEU A 257 -0.60 -5.55 -15.37
N HIS A 258 -0.63 -4.72 -16.41
CA HIS A 258 -0.26 -5.09 -17.78
C HIS A 258 0.95 -4.27 -18.23
N TYR A 259 1.91 -4.89 -18.90
CA TYR A 259 3.08 -4.20 -19.42
C TYR A 259 3.65 -4.85 -20.69
N GLY A 260 4.23 -4.03 -21.57
CA GLY A 260 4.97 -4.49 -22.76
C GLY A 260 6.46 -4.72 -22.46
N LYS A 261 7.06 -5.75 -23.05
CA LYS A 261 8.49 -6.06 -22.91
C LYS A 261 9.40 -5.06 -23.63
N ASP A 262 8.88 -4.40 -24.65
CA ASP A 262 9.50 -3.24 -25.33
C ASP A 262 9.76 -2.06 -24.38
N ASP A 263 8.86 -1.83 -23.42
CA ASP A 263 9.07 -0.86 -22.34
C ASP A 263 9.84 -1.43 -21.15
N PHE A 264 9.54 -2.67 -20.80
CA PHE A 264 10.08 -3.35 -19.62
C PHE A 264 10.54 -4.75 -19.98
N ALA A 265 11.81 -4.88 -20.35
CA ALA A 265 12.41 -6.15 -20.80
C ALA A 265 12.14 -7.37 -19.89
N ASN A 266 11.89 -7.15 -18.59
CA ASN A 266 11.43 -8.16 -17.64
C ASN A 266 10.75 -7.51 -16.43
N GLN A 267 10.14 -8.34 -15.58
CA GLN A 267 9.51 -7.91 -14.32
C GLN A 267 10.49 -7.16 -13.40
N GLY A 268 11.77 -7.49 -13.39
CA GLY A 268 12.78 -6.74 -12.61
C GLY A 268 13.00 -5.32 -13.12
N LYS A 269 12.86 -5.07 -14.44
CA LYS A 269 12.90 -3.70 -15.00
C LYS A 269 11.62 -2.92 -14.69
N LEU A 270 10.47 -3.59 -14.71
CA LEU A 270 9.19 -3.04 -14.25
C LEU A 270 9.31 -2.59 -12.79
N VAL A 271 9.66 -3.50 -11.88
CA VAL A 271 9.80 -3.24 -10.45
C VAL A 271 10.72 -2.05 -10.18
N ARG A 272 11.93 -2.01 -10.77
CA ARG A 272 12.85 -0.87 -10.62
C ARG A 272 12.26 0.48 -11.05
N THR A 273 11.38 0.46 -12.04
CA THR A 273 10.70 1.68 -12.50
C THR A 273 9.60 2.08 -11.53
N LEU A 274 8.80 1.10 -11.08
CA LEU A 274 7.73 1.32 -10.10
C LEU A 274 8.25 1.64 -8.70
N GLU A 275 9.49 1.27 -8.34
CA GLU A 275 10.14 1.63 -7.07
C GLU A 275 10.76 3.02 -7.08
N ARG A 276 11.00 3.57 -8.28
CA ARG A 276 11.74 4.82 -8.43
C ARG A 276 10.99 5.95 -7.76
N GLU A 277 11.63 6.57 -6.77
CA GLU A 277 11.08 7.72 -6.08
C GLU A 277 11.37 9.00 -6.88
N ARG A 278 10.31 9.73 -7.24
CA ARG A 278 10.39 11.09 -7.81
C ARG A 278 9.72 12.07 -6.85
N GLY A 279 10.14 12.05 -5.59
CA GLY A 279 9.61 12.96 -4.59
C GLY A 279 9.92 14.41 -4.96
N LYS A 280 8.96 15.31 -4.72
CA LYS A 280 9.20 16.75 -4.68
C LYS A 280 10.08 17.10 -3.48
N ASP A 281 11.18 17.76 -3.79
CA ASP A 281 12.06 18.36 -2.80
C ASP A 281 11.43 19.65 -2.24
N MET A 282 11.70 19.90 -0.98
CA MET A 282 11.51 21.19 -0.33
C MET A 282 12.86 21.89 -0.24
N ALA A 283 12.86 23.23 -0.33
CA ALA A 283 14.07 24.00 -0.06
C ALA A 283 14.68 23.68 1.31
N SER A 284 13.84 23.25 2.25
CA SER A 284 14.19 22.87 3.60
C SER A 284 14.83 21.48 3.74
N ASP A 285 14.83 20.67 2.68
CA ASP A 285 15.47 19.35 2.63
C ASP A 285 16.97 19.48 2.35
N TYR A 286 17.35 20.56 1.67
CA TYR A 286 18.74 20.98 1.54
C TYR A 286 19.07 21.81 2.77
N GLY A 287 19.60 21.14 3.81
CA GLY A 287 20.14 21.85 4.97
C GLY A 287 21.08 22.96 4.49
N ARG A 288 20.96 24.15 5.08
CA ARG A 288 21.97 25.21 4.91
C ARG A 288 23.28 24.55 5.29
N ALA A 289 24.19 24.36 4.32
CA ALA A 289 25.53 23.89 4.62
C ALA A 289 26.04 24.74 5.79
N PRO A 290 26.66 24.15 6.83
CA PRO A 290 27.29 24.97 7.85
C PRO A 290 28.18 25.96 7.11
N GLU A 291 28.00 27.26 7.37
CA GLU A 291 28.95 28.29 6.99
C GLU A 291 30.26 27.96 7.70
N ALA A 292 31.00 27.03 7.12
CA ALA A 292 32.34 26.67 7.52
C ALA A 292 33.28 27.40 6.58
N ALA A 293 33.80 28.50 7.11
CA ALA A 293 35.11 29.06 6.82
C ALA A 293 35.37 29.61 5.41
N SER A 294 35.41 30.95 5.36
CA SER A 294 36.32 31.74 4.53
C SER A 294 36.18 31.59 3.01
N LEU A 295 35.51 32.58 2.41
CA LEU A 295 35.93 33.11 1.11
C LEU A 295 37.37 33.64 1.24
N ALA A 296 38.35 32.74 1.28
CA ALA A 296 39.74 33.09 1.05
C ALA A 296 39.86 33.41 -0.44
N GLN A 297 39.83 34.71 -0.75
CA GLN A 297 40.23 35.24 -2.04
C GLN A 297 41.64 34.70 -2.37
N PRO A 298 41.90 34.18 -3.57
CA PRO A 298 43.27 33.91 -3.99
C PRO A 298 44.01 35.26 -4.10
N GLU A 299 45.12 35.39 -3.38
CA GLU A 299 46.03 36.53 -3.57
C GLU A 299 46.52 36.62 -5.03
N PRO A 300 46.70 37.83 -5.59
CA PRO A 300 47.18 38.02 -6.95
C PRO A 300 48.70 37.78 -7.05
N GLN A 301 49.12 36.92 -7.97
CA GLN A 301 50.54 36.77 -8.34
C GLN A 301 50.97 37.87 -9.34
N PRO A 302 52.21 38.42 -9.22
CA PRO A 302 52.72 39.45 -10.13
C PRO A 302 53.19 38.90 -11.51
N PRO A 303 53.35 39.76 -12.53
CA PRO A 303 53.27 39.37 -13.94
C PRO A 303 54.62 38.93 -14.54
N HIS A 304 54.61 37.85 -15.33
CA HIS A 304 55.72 37.51 -16.22
C HIS A 304 55.47 37.98 -17.67
N GLN A 305 56.51 38.60 -18.21
CA GLN A 305 56.57 39.31 -19.49
C GLN A 305 56.62 38.38 -20.70
N VAL A 306 56.13 38.94 -21.80
CA VAL A 306 55.95 38.38 -23.15
C VAL A 306 57.28 38.24 -23.90
N GLN A 307 57.46 37.15 -24.67
CA GLN A 307 58.27 37.15 -25.90
C GLN A 307 57.60 36.28 -27.01
N PRO A 308 57.47 36.77 -28.25
CA PRO A 308 57.10 35.99 -29.45
C PRO A 308 58.30 35.87 -30.43
N PRO A 309 58.14 35.40 -31.69
CA PRO A 309 57.49 34.19 -32.22
C PRO A 309 58.42 33.40 -33.19
N HIS A 310 58.16 32.12 -33.49
CA HIS A 310 58.49 31.53 -34.81
C HIS A 310 57.62 30.28 -35.12
N GLN A 311 56.91 30.33 -36.24
CA GLN A 311 56.41 29.19 -37.05
C GLN A 311 57.36 28.97 -38.26
N PRO A 312 57.24 27.94 -39.14
CA PRO A 312 56.25 26.83 -39.26
C PRO A 312 56.94 25.42 -39.34
N GLN A 313 56.30 24.25 -39.27
CA GLN A 313 55.57 23.57 -40.37
C GLN A 313 54.97 22.20 -39.93
N ALA A 314 53.76 21.94 -40.45
CA ALA A 314 53.10 20.71 -40.94
C ALA A 314 53.07 19.36 -40.15
N GLU A 315 51.86 18.81 -40.08
CA GLU A 315 51.34 17.64 -39.33
C GLU A 315 51.73 16.24 -39.89
N PRO A 316 51.49 15.14 -39.13
CA PRO A 316 50.20 14.45 -39.34
C PRO A 316 49.53 13.83 -38.09
N SER A 317 48.20 13.76 -38.20
CA SER A 317 47.23 12.77 -37.65
C SER A 317 47.09 12.56 -36.12
N LEU A 318 45.97 13.05 -35.61
CA LEU A 318 45.39 12.74 -34.29
C LEU A 318 44.78 11.33 -34.27
N GLN A 319 45.35 10.43 -33.46
CA GLN A 319 44.67 9.26 -32.92
C GLN A 319 44.16 9.57 -31.49
N PRO A 320 42.95 9.11 -31.10
CA PRO A 320 42.38 9.41 -29.79
C PRO A 320 43.19 8.78 -28.66
N LYS A 321 43.52 9.59 -27.64
CA LYS A 321 44.27 9.18 -26.45
C LYS A 321 43.55 8.05 -25.71
N ARG A 322 44.35 7.05 -25.34
CA ARG A 322 44.01 5.86 -24.56
C ARG A 322 43.24 6.21 -23.28
N SER A 323 42.17 5.46 -23.06
CA SER A 323 41.36 5.44 -21.85
C SER A 323 42.16 5.00 -20.61
N ILE A 324 41.84 5.59 -19.45
CA ILE A 324 42.46 5.44 -18.12
C ILE A 324 42.25 4.03 -17.52
N PHE A 325 41.62 3.12 -18.28
CA PHE A 325 41.31 1.74 -17.85
C PHE A 325 42.19 0.67 -18.50
N ALA A 326 43.20 1.05 -19.29
CA ALA A 326 44.15 0.10 -19.86
C ALA A 326 45.14 -0.42 -18.79
N GLY A 327 44.70 -1.41 -17.99
CA GLY A 327 45.56 -2.09 -17.02
C GLY A 327 44.86 -2.77 -15.84
N LEU A 328 43.54 -2.63 -15.66
CA LEU A 328 42.81 -3.26 -14.56
C LEU A 328 42.51 -4.74 -14.88
N LYS A 329 43.38 -5.64 -14.40
CA LYS A 329 43.06 -7.07 -14.28
C LYS A 329 42.14 -7.26 -13.07
N LEU A 330 40.83 -7.29 -13.32
CA LEU A 330 39.85 -7.78 -12.35
C LEU A 330 39.86 -9.31 -12.41
N ASN A 331 40.30 -9.95 -11.32
CA ASN A 331 40.09 -11.38 -11.15
C ASN A 331 38.59 -11.62 -10.98
N ALA A 332 37.95 -12.08 -12.05
CA ALA A 332 36.58 -12.57 -12.02
C ALA A 332 36.56 -13.94 -11.32
N ALA A 333 36.38 -13.93 -10.01
CA ALA A 333 35.81 -15.09 -9.33
C ALA A 333 34.32 -15.16 -9.71
N PRO A 334 33.74 -16.35 -9.98
CA PRO A 334 32.33 -16.48 -10.30
C PRO A 334 31.50 -15.96 -9.12
N LEU A 335 30.67 -14.95 -9.35
CA LEU A 335 29.63 -14.52 -8.42
C LEU A 335 28.44 -15.50 -8.49
N ASP A 336 28.71 -16.76 -8.17
CA ASP A 336 27.71 -17.78 -7.84
C ASP A 336 27.81 -18.13 -6.35
N ARG A 337 27.74 -17.10 -5.53
CA ARG A 337 27.42 -17.25 -4.11
C ARG A 337 26.31 -16.27 -3.78
N ARG A 338 25.06 -16.75 -3.80
CA ARG A 338 24.09 -16.27 -2.81
C ARG A 338 24.84 -16.29 -1.47
N PRO A 339 24.87 -15.20 -0.68
CA PRO A 339 25.40 -15.31 0.67
C PRO A 339 24.66 -16.48 1.32
N ALA A 340 25.40 -17.51 1.74
CA ALA A 340 24.80 -18.61 2.48
C ALA A 340 24.03 -17.95 3.62
N MET A 341 22.74 -18.31 3.78
CA MET A 341 21.96 -17.75 4.87
C MET A 341 22.75 -17.96 6.17
N PRO A 342 22.89 -16.93 7.02
CA PRO A 342 23.59 -17.09 8.28
C PRO A 342 23.00 -18.29 9.02
N SER A 343 23.85 -19.10 9.66
CA SER A 343 23.35 -20.17 10.51
C SER A 343 22.37 -19.59 11.54
N PHE A 344 21.45 -20.40 12.02
CA PHE A 344 20.48 -19.93 13.01
C PHE A 344 21.18 -19.32 14.24
N ASP A 345 22.23 -19.97 14.74
CA ASP A 345 23.10 -19.42 15.79
C ASP A 345 23.64 -18.03 15.47
N LYS A 346 24.07 -17.82 14.22
CA LYS A 346 24.60 -16.53 13.78
C LYS A 346 23.52 -15.45 13.73
N ALA A 347 22.31 -15.80 13.27
CA ALA A 347 21.18 -14.88 13.29
C ALA A 347 20.75 -14.52 14.72
N VAL A 348 20.76 -15.49 15.65
CA VAL A 348 20.51 -15.25 17.08
C VAL A 348 21.57 -14.32 17.68
N GLN A 349 22.85 -14.55 17.37
CA GLN A 349 23.94 -13.68 17.81
C GLN A 349 23.79 -12.25 17.29
N ASP A 350 23.50 -12.09 16.00
CA ASP A 350 23.37 -10.77 15.38
C ASP A 350 22.15 -10.01 15.91
N TYR A 351 21.05 -10.72 16.21
CA TYR A 351 19.89 -10.16 16.89
C TYR A 351 20.21 -9.70 18.33
N ALA A 352 20.91 -10.53 19.10
CA ALA A 352 21.31 -10.21 20.46
C ALA A 352 22.24 -8.98 20.51
N LYS A 353 23.20 -8.86 19.58
CA LYS A 353 24.08 -7.69 19.45
C LYS A 353 23.30 -6.42 19.16
N ALA A 354 22.32 -6.48 18.27
CA ALA A 354 21.51 -5.32 17.93
C ALA A 354 20.69 -4.84 19.14
N LEU A 355 20.08 -5.76 19.89
CA LEU A 355 19.37 -5.43 21.14
C LEU A 355 20.30 -4.84 22.20
N GLN A 356 21.52 -5.38 22.34
CA GLN A 356 22.50 -4.87 23.29
C GLN A 356 22.91 -3.42 22.96
N GLN A 357 23.07 -3.09 21.67
CA GLN A 357 23.36 -1.73 21.22
C GLN A 357 22.20 -0.77 21.51
N GLU A 358 20.96 -1.17 21.24
CA GLU A 358 19.77 -0.37 21.59
C GLU A 358 19.68 -0.12 23.11
N GLN A 359 19.95 -1.14 23.93
CA GLN A 359 19.95 -1.03 25.38
C GLN A 359 21.05 -0.10 25.90
N ALA A 360 22.26 -0.19 25.32
CA ALA A 360 23.38 0.67 25.70
C ALA A 360 23.09 2.15 25.43
N MET A 361 22.50 2.48 24.28
CA MET A 361 22.10 3.85 23.94
C MET A 361 21.05 4.40 24.89
N ARG A 362 20.01 3.60 25.17
CA ARG A 362 18.96 3.96 26.12
C ARG A 362 19.48 4.14 27.54
N ALA A 363 20.43 3.31 27.97
CA ALA A 363 21.07 3.45 29.28
C ALA A 363 21.88 4.75 29.41
N GLN A 364 22.37 5.31 28.30
CA GLN A 364 23.04 6.60 28.25
C GLN A 364 22.07 7.79 28.07
N GLY A 365 20.76 7.54 28.06
CA GLY A 365 19.73 8.58 27.92
C GLY A 365 19.52 9.06 26.48
N TYR A 366 20.09 8.38 25.49
CA TYR A 366 19.93 8.71 24.08
C TYR A 366 18.93 7.76 23.41
N GLU A 367 18.16 8.27 22.45
CA GLU A 367 17.38 7.41 21.56
C GLU A 367 18.32 6.68 20.57
N PRO A 368 18.10 5.39 20.28
CA PRO A 368 18.88 4.66 19.28
C PRO A 368 18.83 5.35 17.91
N LEU A 369 19.98 5.46 17.23
CA LEU A 369 20.07 6.07 15.90
C LEU A 369 19.20 5.31 14.89
N ILE A 370 18.70 5.99 13.86
CA ILE A 370 17.89 5.38 12.80
C ILE A 370 18.59 4.17 12.17
N GLU A 371 19.90 4.26 11.91
CA GLU A 371 20.67 3.14 11.36
C GLU A 371 20.73 1.92 12.31
N GLN A 372 20.78 2.16 13.61
CA GLN A 372 20.76 1.09 14.63
C GLN A 372 19.38 0.45 14.73
N GLN A 373 18.31 1.24 14.68
CA GLN A 373 16.93 0.74 14.62
C GLN A 373 16.71 -0.13 13.36
N GLN A 374 17.23 0.32 12.21
CA GLN A 374 17.20 -0.45 10.97
C GLN A 374 18.07 -1.71 11.03
N ALA A 375 19.21 -1.68 11.72
CA ALA A 375 20.04 -2.87 11.94
C ALA A 375 19.35 -3.90 12.84
N ALA A 376 18.71 -3.45 13.92
CA ALA A 376 17.91 -4.30 14.80
C ALA A 376 16.71 -4.92 14.06
N GLN A 377 16.02 -4.13 13.23
CA GLN A 377 14.94 -4.65 12.42
C GLN A 377 15.42 -5.69 11.39
N ARG A 378 16.51 -5.42 10.68
CA ARG A 378 17.12 -6.41 9.76
C ARG A 378 17.51 -7.71 10.47
N ALA A 379 18.05 -7.62 11.69
CA ALA A 379 18.40 -8.80 12.47
C ALA A 379 17.17 -9.60 12.92
N ARG A 380 16.06 -8.92 13.26
CA ARG A 380 14.75 -9.57 13.51
C ARG A 380 14.23 -10.29 12.28
N ASP A 381 14.22 -9.60 11.15
CA ASP A 381 13.68 -10.16 9.90
C ASP A 381 14.51 -11.36 9.43
N ALA A 382 15.84 -11.29 9.53
CA ALA A 382 16.73 -12.40 9.19
C ALA A 382 16.52 -13.63 10.10
N LEU A 383 16.26 -13.38 11.39
CA LEU A 383 15.96 -14.43 12.37
C LEU A 383 14.60 -15.08 12.09
N ASP A 384 13.57 -14.28 11.83
CA ASP A 384 12.22 -14.79 11.52
C ASP A 384 12.12 -15.48 10.17
N ALA A 385 12.96 -15.11 9.20
CA ALA A 385 13.08 -15.79 7.91
C ALA A 385 13.63 -17.22 8.05
N LEU A 386 14.53 -17.46 9.02
CA LEU A 386 15.06 -18.80 9.30
C LEU A 386 14.07 -19.63 10.11
N HIS A 387 13.40 -18.98 11.06
CA HIS A 387 12.47 -19.64 11.94
C HIS A 387 11.30 -18.72 12.28
N PRO A 388 10.09 -18.97 11.76
CA PRO A 388 8.95 -18.08 11.95
C PRO A 388 8.68 -17.77 13.43
N GLN A 389 8.54 -16.47 13.74
CA GLN A 389 8.31 -15.93 15.09
C GLN A 389 9.45 -16.18 16.10
N ALA A 390 10.64 -16.57 15.65
CA ALA A 390 11.78 -16.74 16.53
C ALA A 390 12.19 -15.43 17.21
N SER A 391 12.04 -14.26 16.57
CA SER A 391 12.33 -12.97 17.18
C SER A 391 11.42 -12.67 18.37
N GLN A 392 10.15 -13.07 18.27
CA GLN A 392 9.15 -12.96 19.33
C GLN A 392 9.47 -13.91 20.50
N ASP A 393 9.74 -15.17 20.18
CA ASP A 393 10.06 -16.20 21.17
C ASP A 393 11.38 -15.85 21.91
N LEU A 394 12.39 -15.35 21.19
CA LEU A 394 13.65 -14.86 21.79
C LEU A 394 13.44 -13.60 22.62
N SER A 395 12.60 -12.66 22.17
CA SER A 395 12.30 -11.46 22.96
C SER A 395 11.61 -11.80 24.28
N ALA A 396 10.73 -12.80 24.29
CA ALA A 396 10.09 -13.30 25.51
C ALA A 396 11.12 -13.96 26.45
N ALA A 397 12.00 -14.80 25.90
CA ALA A 397 13.09 -15.43 26.66
C ALA A 397 14.04 -14.39 27.29
N PHE A 398 14.46 -13.39 26.50
CA PHE A 398 15.30 -12.27 26.97
C PHE A 398 14.60 -11.37 28.00
N GLY A 399 13.27 -11.30 27.96
CA GLY A 399 12.47 -10.62 28.97
C GLY A 399 12.51 -11.31 30.33
N LYS A 400 12.55 -12.65 30.35
CA LYS A 400 12.64 -13.46 31.58
C LYS A 400 14.05 -13.49 32.15
N ASP A 401 15.06 -13.59 31.28
CA ASP A 401 16.46 -13.56 31.67
C ASP A 401 17.27 -12.65 30.74
N ARG A 402 17.64 -11.47 31.28
CA ARG A 402 18.43 -10.48 30.54
C ARG A 402 19.87 -10.92 30.31
N GLY A 403 20.40 -11.87 31.08
CA GLY A 403 21.75 -12.41 30.92
C GLY A 403 21.96 -13.10 29.57
N LEU A 404 20.90 -13.71 29.04
CA LEU A 404 20.89 -14.40 27.76
C LEU A 404 21.21 -13.47 26.57
N ILE A 405 20.91 -12.17 26.67
CA ILE A 405 21.24 -11.20 25.60
C ILE A 405 22.76 -11.07 25.46
N HIS A 406 23.46 -10.96 26.58
CA HIS A 406 24.92 -10.82 26.57
C HIS A 406 25.60 -12.10 26.08
N GLU A 407 25.16 -13.25 26.60
CA GLU A 407 25.67 -14.58 26.22
C GLU A 407 25.47 -14.86 24.72
N ALA A 408 24.28 -14.60 24.20
CA ALA A 408 24.00 -14.76 22.77
C ALA A 408 24.84 -13.78 21.93
N ALA A 409 25.04 -12.54 22.38
CA ALA A 409 25.83 -11.54 21.66
C ALA A 409 27.32 -11.90 21.56
N THR A 410 27.91 -12.54 22.59
CA THR A 410 29.31 -13.00 22.56
C THR A 410 29.50 -14.25 21.70
N GLY A 411 28.43 -14.93 21.32
CA GLY A 411 28.44 -16.10 20.42
C GLY A 411 28.01 -17.40 21.10
N GLU A 412 27.64 -17.36 22.37
CA GLU A 412 27.10 -18.50 23.13
C GLU A 412 25.56 -18.52 22.99
N SER A 413 25.06 -18.82 21.79
CA SER A 413 23.60 -18.80 21.48
C SER A 413 22.81 -19.99 22.04
N GLY A 414 23.47 -21.03 22.56
CA GLY A 414 22.84 -22.30 22.92
C GLY A 414 21.73 -22.18 23.97
N ASN A 415 21.97 -21.44 25.06
CA ASN A 415 20.96 -21.24 26.10
C ASN A 415 19.80 -20.35 25.63
N ALA A 416 20.10 -19.30 24.86
CA ALA A 416 19.07 -18.44 24.26
C ALA A 416 18.14 -19.22 23.33
N ILE A 417 18.70 -20.10 22.49
CA ILE A 417 17.93 -20.96 21.58
C ILE A 417 17.06 -21.94 22.37
N LYS A 418 17.60 -22.56 23.43
CA LYS A 418 16.84 -23.47 24.28
C LYS A 418 15.64 -22.79 24.94
N GLN A 419 15.84 -21.58 25.48
CA GLN A 419 14.75 -20.83 26.10
C GLN A 419 13.73 -20.34 25.08
N MET A 420 14.18 -19.90 23.90
CA MET A 420 13.28 -19.59 22.78
C MET A 420 12.41 -20.78 22.39
N GLN A 421 12.98 -21.99 22.30
CA GLN A 421 12.20 -23.21 22.02
C GLN A 421 11.15 -23.48 23.11
N ALA A 422 11.49 -23.26 24.38
CA ALA A 422 10.52 -23.37 25.47
C ALA A 422 9.38 -22.33 25.35
N GLU A 423 9.68 -21.08 24.98
CA GLU A 423 8.65 -20.06 24.72
C GLU A 423 7.76 -20.44 23.52
N ARG A 424 8.38 -20.96 22.46
CA ARG A 424 7.66 -21.48 21.29
C ARG A 424 6.68 -22.58 21.70
N ASP A 425 7.13 -23.56 22.46
CA ASP A 425 6.29 -24.69 22.87
C ASP A 425 5.13 -24.21 23.75
N MET A 426 5.38 -23.29 24.68
CA MET A 426 4.33 -22.66 25.49
C MET A 426 3.32 -21.89 24.62
N ARG A 427 3.80 -21.14 23.62
CA ARG A 427 2.96 -20.39 22.68
C ARG A 427 2.09 -21.33 21.83
N VAL A 428 2.67 -22.37 21.24
CA VAL A 428 1.96 -23.36 20.42
C VAL A 428 0.94 -24.12 21.26
N ALA A 429 1.31 -24.56 22.47
CA ALA A 429 0.38 -25.20 23.40
C ALA A 429 -0.75 -24.25 23.82
N GLY A 430 -0.45 -22.97 24.03
CA GLY A 430 -1.45 -21.92 24.29
C GLY A 430 -2.46 -21.77 23.16
N GLN A 431 -1.99 -21.71 21.90
CA GLN A 431 -2.86 -21.63 20.72
C GLN A 431 -3.76 -22.86 20.58
N GLN A 432 -3.22 -24.06 20.75
CA GLN A 432 -4.02 -25.30 20.70
C GLN A 432 -5.11 -25.35 21.78
N ARG A 433 -4.83 -24.82 22.99
CA ARG A 433 -5.84 -24.68 24.05
C ARG A 433 -6.93 -23.68 23.67
N ALA A 434 -6.57 -22.56 23.04
CA ALA A 434 -7.52 -21.58 22.54
C ALA A 434 -8.42 -22.15 21.43
N ASP A 435 -7.84 -22.89 20.48
CA ASP A 435 -8.58 -23.58 19.42
C ASP A 435 -9.58 -24.58 19.98
N ARG A 436 -9.15 -25.41 20.94
CA ARG A 436 -10.02 -26.38 21.61
C ARG A 436 -11.17 -25.69 22.35
N PHE A 437 -10.88 -24.61 23.08
CA PHE A 437 -11.90 -23.84 23.78
C PHE A 437 -12.96 -23.28 22.80
N ILE A 438 -12.53 -22.72 21.66
CA ILE A 438 -13.44 -22.18 20.65
C ILE A 438 -14.30 -23.29 20.04
N ALA A 439 -13.71 -24.44 19.70
CA ALA A 439 -14.44 -25.57 19.15
C ALA A 439 -15.51 -26.09 20.13
N ASP A 440 -15.13 -26.28 21.40
CA ASP A 440 -16.03 -26.73 22.46
C ASP A 440 -17.16 -25.71 22.70
N TRP A 441 -16.83 -24.41 22.65
CA TRP A 441 -17.79 -23.32 22.81
C TRP A 441 -18.81 -23.28 21.67
N GLN A 442 -18.34 -23.33 20.42
CA GLN A 442 -19.20 -23.31 19.22
C GLN A 442 -20.09 -24.55 19.13
N SER A 443 -19.56 -25.72 19.48
CA SER A 443 -20.31 -26.98 19.56
C SER A 443 -21.42 -26.89 20.60
N SER A 444 -21.09 -26.42 21.81
CA SER A 444 -22.05 -26.24 22.90
C SER A 444 -23.12 -25.19 22.57
N ASP A 445 -22.74 -24.08 21.91
CA ASP A 445 -23.70 -23.06 21.50
C ASP A 445 -24.66 -23.59 20.43
N SER A 446 -24.14 -24.34 19.46
CA SER A 446 -24.96 -24.98 18.42
C SER A 446 -25.94 -26.00 19.00
N GLN A 447 -25.48 -26.83 19.96
CA GLN A 447 -26.33 -27.79 20.67
C GLN A 447 -27.42 -27.07 21.48
N ARG A 448 -27.07 -26.00 22.20
CA ARG A 448 -28.01 -25.16 22.96
C ARG A 448 -29.08 -24.52 22.06
N GLN A 449 -28.69 -24.03 20.88
CA GLN A 449 -29.62 -23.46 19.90
C GLN A 449 -30.53 -24.52 19.28
N ALA A 450 -30.04 -25.75 19.05
CA ALA A 450 -30.86 -26.85 18.56
C ALA A 450 -31.90 -27.30 19.61
N LEU A 451 -31.49 -27.48 20.87
CA LEU A 451 -32.39 -27.85 21.98
C LEU A 451 -33.43 -26.78 22.28
N SER A 452 -33.05 -25.51 22.17
CA SER A 452 -34.01 -24.39 22.28
C SER A 452 -35.05 -24.41 21.17
N ARG A 453 -34.66 -24.77 19.94
CA ARG A 453 -35.57 -24.88 18.79
C ARG A 453 -36.52 -26.07 18.88
N SER A 454 -36.09 -27.18 19.51
CA SER A 454 -36.93 -28.35 19.73
C SER A 454 -37.85 -28.23 20.95
N GLY A 455 -37.81 -27.11 21.69
CA GLY A 455 -38.64 -26.87 22.88
C GLY A 455 -38.13 -27.52 24.17
N ASP A 456 -36.96 -28.16 24.15
CA ASP A 456 -36.34 -28.74 25.36
C ASP A 456 -35.53 -27.69 26.11
N HIS A 457 -36.25 -26.79 26.78
CA HIS A 457 -35.65 -25.71 27.57
C HIS A 457 -34.84 -26.23 28.77
N SER A 458 -35.16 -27.42 29.29
CA SER A 458 -34.43 -28.03 30.40
C SER A 458 -33.05 -28.50 29.97
N ALA A 459 -32.96 -29.27 28.87
CA ALA A 459 -31.68 -29.68 28.31
C ALA A 459 -30.85 -28.50 27.80
N SER A 460 -31.50 -27.51 27.15
CA SER A 460 -30.84 -26.26 26.74
C SER A 460 -30.26 -25.50 27.95
N GLY A 461 -30.98 -25.46 29.07
CA GLY A 461 -30.51 -24.89 30.33
C GLY A 461 -29.25 -25.56 30.87
N LYS A 462 -29.19 -26.89 30.84
CA LYS A 462 -27.99 -27.66 31.26
C LYS A 462 -26.76 -27.35 30.41
N VAL A 463 -26.92 -27.28 29.08
CA VAL A 463 -25.82 -26.90 28.17
C VAL A 463 -25.37 -25.46 28.46
N ARG A 464 -26.30 -24.55 28.73
CA ARG A 464 -25.97 -23.16 29.09
C ARG A 464 -25.17 -23.07 30.40
N GLU A 465 -25.50 -23.88 31.41
CA GLU A 465 -24.76 -23.94 32.66
C GLU A 465 -23.33 -24.47 32.45
N ALA A 466 -23.16 -25.49 31.63
CA ALA A 466 -21.84 -25.99 31.24
C ALA A 466 -21.00 -24.92 30.54
N MET A 467 -21.59 -24.17 29.59
CA MET A 467 -20.92 -23.05 28.93
C MET A 467 -20.56 -21.91 29.91
N ALA A 468 -21.42 -21.61 30.88
CA ALA A 468 -21.10 -20.64 31.93
C ALA A 468 -19.90 -21.10 32.78
N GLY A 469 -19.79 -22.40 33.06
CA GLY A 469 -18.64 -23.01 33.70
C GLY A 469 -17.35 -22.85 32.87
N MET A 470 -17.42 -23.07 31.55
CA MET A 470 -16.29 -22.85 30.64
C MET A 470 -15.82 -21.39 30.66
N ALA A 471 -16.76 -20.44 30.56
CA ALA A 471 -16.45 -19.01 30.59
C ALA A 471 -15.78 -18.60 31.92
N LYS A 472 -16.30 -19.09 33.05
CA LYS A 472 -15.69 -18.86 34.38
C LYS A 472 -14.30 -19.47 34.51
N GLY A 473 -14.04 -20.59 33.82
CA GLY A 473 -12.72 -21.21 33.76
C GLY A 473 -11.62 -20.29 33.23
N LEU A 474 -11.96 -19.32 32.37
CA LEU A 474 -11.00 -18.35 31.81
C LEU A 474 -10.37 -17.44 32.88
N GLU A 475 -11.07 -17.18 33.98
CA GLU A 475 -10.54 -16.36 35.09
C GLU A 475 -9.31 -16.98 35.76
N ARG A 476 -9.11 -18.30 35.58
CA ARG A 476 -7.97 -19.04 36.13
C ARG A 476 -6.81 -19.18 35.13
N ASP A 477 -7.00 -18.74 33.88
CA ASP A 477 -5.98 -18.79 32.83
C ASP A 477 -5.92 -17.47 32.05
N PRO A 478 -5.20 -16.46 32.58
CA PRO A 478 -5.06 -15.16 31.93
C PRO A 478 -4.42 -15.23 30.55
N GLN A 479 -3.57 -16.23 30.29
CA GLN A 479 -2.92 -16.42 29.00
C GLN A 479 -3.94 -16.89 27.95
N LEU A 480 -4.76 -17.88 28.30
CA LEU A 480 -5.86 -18.34 27.45
C LEU A 480 -6.88 -17.21 27.21
N GLU A 481 -7.23 -16.45 28.24
CA GLU A 481 -8.13 -15.30 28.10
C GLU A 481 -7.56 -14.26 27.12
N SER A 482 -6.27 -13.93 27.23
CA SER A 482 -5.60 -12.99 26.32
C SER A 482 -5.59 -13.48 24.87
N LEU A 483 -5.41 -14.78 24.63
CA LEU A 483 -5.46 -15.35 23.29
C LEU A 483 -6.87 -15.28 22.69
N LEU A 484 -7.89 -15.64 23.49
CA LEU A 484 -9.28 -15.64 23.05
C LEU A 484 -9.86 -14.23 22.84
N ARG A 485 -9.33 -13.20 23.51
CA ARG A 485 -9.74 -11.80 23.30
C ARG A 485 -9.53 -11.33 21.87
N ASN A 486 -8.49 -11.80 21.20
CA ASN A 486 -8.22 -11.49 19.80
C ASN A 486 -9.15 -12.26 18.84
N ARG A 487 -9.90 -13.25 19.34
CA ARG A 487 -10.76 -14.17 18.59
C ARG A 487 -12.25 -14.11 19.00
N THR A 488 -12.66 -12.99 19.58
CA THR A 488 -14.03 -12.77 20.09
C THR A 488 -15.15 -13.02 19.08
N LYS A 489 -14.91 -12.79 17.78
CA LYS A 489 -15.88 -13.10 16.72
C LYS A 489 -16.20 -14.59 16.62
N GLU A 490 -15.20 -15.45 16.80
CA GLU A 490 -15.38 -16.91 16.75
C GLU A 490 -16.20 -17.42 17.94
N LEU A 491 -16.27 -16.64 19.02
CA LEU A 491 -17.08 -16.92 20.21
C LEU A 491 -18.51 -16.33 20.14
N GLY A 492 -18.87 -15.68 19.03
CA GLY A 492 -20.20 -15.07 18.83
C GLY A 492 -20.37 -13.67 19.46
N LEU A 493 -19.28 -13.03 19.89
CA LEU A 493 -19.33 -11.69 20.49
C LEU A 493 -19.19 -10.61 19.41
N SER A 494 -20.17 -9.69 19.34
CA SER A 494 -20.22 -8.60 18.35
C SER A 494 -19.57 -7.28 18.82
N SER A 495 -19.38 -7.07 20.12
CA SER A 495 -18.62 -5.93 20.67
C SER A 495 -18.02 -6.26 22.03
N GLN A 496 -16.82 -5.75 22.30
CA GLN A 496 -16.18 -5.85 23.61
C GLN A 496 -16.69 -4.74 24.53
N SER A 497 -17.07 -5.08 25.77
CA SER A 497 -17.61 -4.10 26.73
C SER A 497 -16.53 -3.39 27.57
N GLY A 498 -15.25 -3.66 27.28
CA GLY A 498 -14.11 -3.20 28.08
C GLY A 498 -13.87 -4.02 29.36
N GLN A 499 -14.62 -5.10 29.59
CA GLN A 499 -14.52 -5.95 30.78
C GLN A 499 -13.77 -7.28 30.56
N SER A 500 -13.81 -8.21 31.52
CA SER A 500 -13.24 -9.54 31.37
C SER A 500 -13.94 -10.32 30.24
N LEU A 501 -13.20 -11.12 29.46
CA LEU A 501 -13.82 -11.91 28.40
C LEU A 501 -14.79 -12.95 28.99
N SER A 502 -14.47 -13.49 30.17
CA SER A 502 -15.37 -14.32 30.98
C SER A 502 -16.74 -13.64 31.16
N GLN A 503 -16.76 -12.37 31.57
CA GLN A 503 -18.00 -11.62 31.81
C GLN A 503 -18.78 -11.35 30.51
N ASP A 504 -18.09 -11.04 29.42
CA ASP A 504 -18.74 -10.83 28.12
C ASP A 504 -19.39 -12.12 27.58
N LEU A 505 -18.75 -13.27 27.74
CA LEU A 505 -19.30 -14.58 27.39
C LEU A 505 -20.51 -14.95 28.26
N GLN A 506 -20.44 -14.72 29.57
CA GLN A 506 -21.57 -14.97 30.48
C GLN A 506 -22.78 -14.09 30.14
N ARG A 507 -22.57 -12.82 29.78
CA ARG A 507 -23.66 -11.95 29.30
C ARG A 507 -24.24 -12.39 27.99
N HIS A 508 -23.42 -12.86 27.06
CA HIS A 508 -23.89 -13.40 25.78
C HIS A 508 -24.85 -14.57 26.01
N LEU A 509 -24.52 -15.49 26.94
CA LEU A 509 -25.42 -16.56 27.35
C LEU A 509 -26.71 -16.03 27.99
N GLY A 510 -26.66 -14.89 28.69
CA GLY A 510 -27.81 -14.19 29.28
C GLY A 510 -28.77 -13.55 28.28
N ARG A 511 -28.24 -12.93 27.22
CA ARG A 511 -29.04 -12.15 26.24
C ARG A 511 -29.92 -13.02 25.34
N SER A 512 -29.63 -14.31 25.17
CA SER A 512 -30.39 -15.18 24.27
C SER A 512 -31.81 -15.54 24.77
N LEU A 513 -32.17 -15.19 26.01
CA LEU A 513 -33.54 -15.31 26.52
C LEU A 513 -34.46 -14.15 26.09
N GLY A 514 -33.89 -12.98 25.76
CA GLY A 514 -34.65 -11.75 25.53
C GLY A 514 -35.16 -11.52 24.11
N ARG A 515 -34.82 -12.39 23.14
CA ARG A 515 -35.21 -12.21 21.72
C ARG A 515 -36.44 -13.02 21.29
N GLY A 516 -37.13 -13.71 22.22
CA GLY A 516 -38.25 -14.61 21.91
C GLY A 516 -39.60 -14.28 22.55
N LEU A 517 -39.73 -13.17 23.28
CA LEU A 517 -41.01 -12.75 23.87
C LEU A 517 -41.22 -11.25 23.57
N GLY A 518 -41.93 -10.97 22.48
CA GLY A 518 -42.28 -9.61 22.08
C GLY A 518 -43.22 -9.63 20.88
N LEU A 519 -44.52 -9.71 21.21
CA LEU A 519 -45.74 -9.34 20.47
C LEU A 519 -45.88 -9.78 19.01
#